data_AF-A0A8C7J8V9-F1
#
_entry.id   AF-A0A8C7J8V9-F1
#
_cell.length_a   1.000
_cell.length_b   1.000
_cell.length_c   1.000
_cell.angle_alpha   90.00
_cell.angle_beta   90.00
_cell.angle_gamma   90.00
#
_symmetry.space_group_name_H-M   'P 1'
#
loop_
_entity.id
_entity.type
_entity.pdbx_description
1 polymer ?
#
loop_
_entity_poly.entity_id
_entity_poly.type
_entity_poly.pdbx_seq_one_letter_code
_entity_poly.pdbx_strand_id
1 'polypeptide(L)'
;LNPTSWPQWVLNPTSWPQWVLNPPSWPQWVMNPQSWPQRVLNPPSCSESTILAPAVIEPTILAPVGIEPTILAPVGSEPTILAPVGIEPTILAPVGSESTILAPVGIEPTILAPVGIEPTILAPVGSEPTILAPVGIEPTILAPVGSESTILAPVGIEPNILASVGIEPNILAPVGIEPNILAPVGIEPTILAPVGNESTILAPAGIEPTIL
;
A
#
# COMPACT_ATOMS: atom_id res chain seq x y z
N LEU A 1 -18.80 -20.39 1.20
CA LEU A 1 -20.14 -19.77 1.38
C LEU A 1 -20.67 -19.40 -0.01
N ASN A 2 -21.96 -19.62 -0.28
CA ASN A 2 -22.54 -19.53 -1.63
C ASN A 2 -22.61 -18.06 -2.14
N PRO A 3 -22.00 -17.72 -3.30
CA PRO A 3 -21.96 -16.35 -3.86
C PRO A 3 -23.34 -15.74 -4.13
N THR A 4 -24.36 -16.57 -4.30
CA THR A 4 -25.76 -16.18 -4.55
C THR A 4 -26.44 -15.45 -3.38
N SER A 5 -25.80 -15.37 -2.22
CA SER A 5 -26.33 -14.66 -1.04
C SER A 5 -25.95 -13.17 -0.99
N TRP A 6 -25.12 -12.69 -1.91
CA TRP A 6 -24.71 -11.29 -1.94
C TRP A 6 -25.67 -10.43 -2.76
N PRO A 7 -25.94 -9.18 -2.34
CA PRO A 7 -26.65 -8.22 -3.16
C PRO A 7 -25.90 -8.00 -4.47
N GLN A 8 -26.61 -8.04 -5.61
CA GLN A 8 -26.02 -7.93 -6.96
C GLN A 8 -25.19 -6.65 -7.19
N TRP A 9 -25.46 -5.58 -6.43
CA TRP A 9 -24.68 -4.35 -6.50
C TRP A 9 -23.27 -4.48 -5.90
N VAL A 10 -23.02 -5.45 -5.02
CA VAL A 10 -21.67 -5.72 -4.49
C VAL A 10 -20.79 -6.41 -5.53
N LEU A 11 -21.39 -7.17 -6.46
CA LEU A 11 -20.70 -7.99 -7.45
C LEU A 11 -20.58 -7.32 -8.83
N ASN A 12 -21.23 -6.17 -9.05
CA ASN A 12 -21.24 -5.51 -10.35
C ASN A 12 -21.11 -3.97 -10.21
N PRO A 13 -19.97 -3.38 -10.63
CA PRO A 13 -19.71 -1.94 -10.63
C PRO A 13 -20.73 -1.10 -11.39
N THR A 14 -21.33 -1.64 -12.46
CA THR A 14 -22.38 -0.93 -13.23
C THR A 14 -23.73 -0.85 -12.51
N SER A 15 -23.88 -1.58 -11.39
CA SER A 15 -25.10 -1.62 -10.57
C SER A 15 -24.96 -0.82 -9.27
N TRP A 16 -23.92 0.01 -9.13
CA TRP A 16 -23.66 0.71 -7.88
C TRP A 16 -24.70 1.79 -7.59
N PRO A 17 -25.27 1.83 -6.37
CA PRO A 17 -26.11 2.92 -5.94
C PRO A 17 -25.33 4.24 -5.93
N GLN A 18 -26.00 5.34 -6.28
CA GLN A 18 -25.38 6.67 -6.34
C GLN A 18 -24.72 7.12 -5.03
N TRP A 19 -25.18 6.62 -3.88
CA TRP A 19 -24.57 6.94 -2.59
C TRP A 19 -23.17 6.31 -2.44
N VAL A 20 -22.87 5.18 -3.08
CA VAL A 20 -21.52 4.57 -3.07
C VAL A 20 -20.50 5.48 -3.80
N LEU A 21 -20.96 6.18 -4.84
CA LEU A 21 -20.14 7.04 -5.67
C LEU A 21 -20.04 8.50 -5.16
N ASN A 22 -20.79 8.87 -4.12
CA ASN A 22 -20.92 10.26 -3.68
C ASN A 22 -20.84 10.42 -2.15
N PRO A 23 -19.67 10.81 -1.59
CA PRO A 23 -19.40 10.87 -0.14
C PRO A 23 -20.42 11.65 0.73
N PRO A 24 -21.01 12.79 0.28
CA PRO A 24 -22.02 13.52 1.06
C PRO A 24 -23.34 12.76 1.27
N SER A 25 -23.54 11.64 0.55
CA SER A 25 -24.81 10.89 0.52
C SER A 25 -24.78 9.65 1.40
N TRP A 26 -23.71 9.44 2.17
CA TRP A 26 -23.51 8.20 2.90
C TRP A 26 -24.50 8.07 4.06
N PRO A 27 -25.20 6.92 4.18
CA PRO A 27 -26.03 6.63 5.34
C PRO A 27 -25.23 6.65 6.64
N GLN A 28 -25.86 7.02 7.76
CA GLN A 28 -25.21 7.07 9.08
C GLN A 28 -24.55 5.75 9.52
N TRP A 29 -25.06 4.60 9.07
CA TRP A 29 -24.45 3.30 9.35
C TRP A 29 -23.14 3.08 8.58
N VAL A 30 -22.92 3.74 7.43
CA VAL A 30 -21.65 3.74 6.71
C VAL A 30 -20.60 4.56 7.47
N MET A 31 -21.02 5.65 8.13
CA MET A 31 -20.15 6.51 8.94
C MET A 31 -19.87 5.97 10.35
N ASN A 32 -20.53 4.88 10.78
CA ASN A 32 -20.36 4.29 12.11
C ASN A 32 -19.78 2.86 12.04
N PRO A 33 -18.46 2.67 12.23
CA PRO A 33 -17.78 1.38 12.11
C PRO A 33 -18.30 0.31 13.06
N GLN A 34 -18.81 0.71 14.24
CA GLN A 34 -19.40 -0.22 15.20
C GLN A 34 -20.71 -0.85 14.71
N SER A 35 -21.30 -0.28 13.64
CA SER A 35 -22.54 -0.75 13.03
C SER A 35 -22.31 -1.68 11.85
N TRP A 36 -21.04 -1.92 11.47
CA TRP A 36 -20.74 -2.69 10.27
C TRP A 36 -20.97 -4.19 10.48
N PRO A 37 -21.61 -4.88 9.51
CA PRO A 37 -21.67 -6.32 9.55
C PRO A 37 -20.25 -6.91 9.56
N GLN A 38 -19.99 -7.89 10.43
CA GLN A 38 -18.69 -8.59 10.54
C GLN A 38 -18.15 -9.10 9.19
N ARG A 39 -19.02 -9.37 8.21
CA ARG A 39 -18.65 -9.80 6.86
C ARG A 39 -18.01 -8.70 6.00
N VAL A 40 -18.30 -7.42 6.29
CA VAL A 40 -17.66 -6.25 5.65
C VAL A 40 -16.24 -6.06 6.22
N LEU A 41 -16.09 -6.34 7.52
CA LEU A 41 -14.80 -6.28 8.22
C LEU A 41 -13.94 -7.54 8.00
N ASN A 42 -14.55 -8.68 7.64
CA ASN A 42 -13.89 -9.97 7.48
C ASN A 42 -14.57 -10.80 6.37
N PRO A 43 -14.28 -10.52 5.08
CA PRO A 43 -14.84 -11.31 3.99
C PRO A 43 -14.26 -12.73 4.00
N PRO A 44 -15.05 -13.76 3.65
CA PRO A 44 -14.56 -15.12 3.53
C PRO A 44 -13.56 -15.26 2.37
N SER A 45 -12.65 -16.24 2.46
CA SER A 45 -11.70 -16.62 1.41
C SER A 45 -12.42 -16.93 0.10
N CYS A 46 -12.30 -16.03 -0.88
CA CYS A 46 -12.86 -16.10 -2.23
C CYS A 46 -11.74 -15.86 -3.25
N SER A 47 -11.91 -16.35 -4.49
CA SER A 47 -10.91 -16.19 -5.57
C SER A 47 -10.53 -14.72 -5.78
N GLU A 48 -11.53 -13.84 -5.75
CA GLU A 48 -11.40 -12.39 -5.79
C GLU A 48 -12.15 -11.83 -4.57
N SER A 49 -11.46 -11.03 -3.75
CA SER A 49 -12.01 -10.46 -2.51
C SER A 49 -11.76 -8.96 -2.51
N THR A 50 -12.79 -8.15 -2.71
CA THR A 50 -12.68 -6.68 -2.60
C THR A 50 -13.28 -6.20 -1.28
N ILE A 51 -12.49 -5.50 -0.45
CA ILE A 51 -12.99 -4.81 0.75
C ILE A 51 -13.11 -3.31 0.45
N LEU A 52 -14.31 -2.76 0.72
CA LEU A 52 -14.55 -1.32 0.69
C LEU A 52 -14.29 -0.71 2.07
N ALA A 53 -13.63 0.43 2.09
CA ALA A 53 -13.27 1.10 3.33
C ALA A 53 -14.16 2.28 3.73
N PRO A 54 -14.25 2.58 5.03
CA PRO A 54 -14.97 3.75 5.52
C PRO A 54 -14.18 5.05 5.35
N ALA A 55 -14.91 6.16 5.40
CA ALA A 55 -14.36 7.49 5.65
C ALA A 55 -14.72 7.88 7.09
N VAL A 56 -13.80 7.59 8.02
CA VAL A 56 -13.94 7.82 9.46
C VAL A 56 -12.59 8.23 10.04
N ILE A 57 -12.54 8.71 11.28
CA ILE A 57 -11.33 9.33 11.85
C ILE A 57 -10.16 8.34 11.93
N GLU A 58 -10.39 7.13 12.44
CA GLU A 58 -9.36 6.08 12.62
C GLU A 58 -9.86 4.73 12.07
N PRO A 59 -9.87 4.57 10.73
CA PRO A 59 -10.37 3.37 10.10
C PRO A 59 -9.31 2.25 10.13
N THR A 60 -9.69 1.09 10.66
CA THR A 60 -8.89 -0.13 10.59
C THR A 60 -9.56 -1.18 9.71
N ILE A 61 -8.85 -1.67 8.70
CA ILE A 61 -9.34 -2.72 7.79
C ILE A 61 -8.56 -4.01 8.04
N LEU A 62 -9.29 -5.10 8.31
CA LEU A 62 -8.70 -6.43 8.34
C LEU A 62 -8.59 -6.99 6.92
N ALA A 63 -7.54 -7.76 6.69
CA ALA A 63 -7.14 -8.13 5.35
C ALA A 63 -7.86 -9.38 4.81
N PRO A 64 -8.23 -9.40 3.52
CA PRO A 64 -8.69 -10.60 2.86
C PRO A 64 -7.54 -11.57 2.58
N VAL A 65 -7.89 -12.87 2.49
CA VAL A 65 -7.01 -13.92 1.96
C VAL A 65 -7.64 -14.48 0.68
N GLY A 66 -6.92 -14.49 -0.43
CA GLY A 66 -7.46 -14.87 -1.74
C GLY A 66 -6.39 -15.02 -2.82
N ILE A 67 -6.77 -15.18 -4.10
CA ILE A 67 -5.79 -15.15 -5.20
C ILE A 67 -5.42 -13.69 -5.50
N GLU A 68 -6.43 -12.84 -5.65
CA GLU A 68 -6.26 -11.39 -5.92
C GLU A 68 -7.05 -10.56 -4.88
N PRO A 69 -6.64 -10.59 -3.60
CA PRO A 69 -7.30 -9.79 -2.58
C PRO A 69 -7.03 -8.29 -2.82
N THR A 70 -8.08 -7.49 -2.94
CA THR A 70 -8.00 -6.04 -3.13
C THR A 70 -8.62 -5.30 -1.95
N ILE A 71 -7.89 -4.33 -1.39
CA ILE A 71 -8.40 -3.41 -0.36
C ILE A 71 -8.47 -2.01 -0.98
N LEU A 72 -9.68 -1.44 -1.08
CA LEU A 72 -9.85 -0.02 -1.32
C LEU A 72 -9.70 0.69 0.02
N ALA A 73 -8.65 1.47 0.21
CA ALA A 73 -8.31 2.01 1.51
C ALA A 73 -9.22 3.13 2.02
N PRO A 74 -9.19 3.36 3.34
CA PRO A 74 -10.01 4.37 3.96
C PRO A 74 -9.45 5.79 3.82
N VAL A 75 -10.33 6.76 4.06
CA VAL A 75 -9.97 8.16 4.29
C VAL A 75 -10.18 8.48 5.77
N GLY A 76 -9.15 8.98 6.46
CA GLY A 76 -9.21 9.27 7.89
C GLY A 76 -8.05 10.13 8.36
N SER A 77 -7.96 10.42 9.65
CA SER A 77 -6.75 10.99 10.24
C SER A 77 -5.64 9.95 10.28
N GLU A 78 -5.97 8.73 10.74
CA GLU A 78 -4.99 7.66 10.97
C GLU A 78 -5.46 6.31 10.38
N PRO A 79 -5.60 6.20 9.05
CA PRO A 79 -6.05 4.96 8.41
C PRO A 79 -5.01 3.83 8.55
N THR A 80 -5.45 2.65 9.01
CA THR A 80 -4.62 1.45 9.13
C THR A 80 -5.17 0.30 8.30
N ILE A 81 -4.32 -0.31 7.48
CA ILE A 81 -4.66 -1.48 6.66
C ILE A 81 -3.79 -2.66 7.08
N LEU A 82 -4.43 -3.75 7.52
CA LEU A 82 -3.71 -4.99 7.77
C LEU A 82 -3.44 -5.73 6.45
N ALA A 83 -2.37 -6.53 6.48
CA ALA A 83 -1.76 -7.20 5.33
C ALA A 83 -2.64 -8.24 4.61
N PRO A 84 -3.07 -8.00 3.35
CA PRO A 84 -3.70 -9.04 2.52
C PRO A 84 -2.71 -10.14 2.19
N VAL A 85 -3.21 -11.38 2.09
CA VAL A 85 -2.40 -12.54 1.70
C VAL A 85 -2.98 -13.16 0.45
N GLY A 86 -2.18 -13.25 -0.62
CA GLY A 86 -2.65 -13.85 -1.86
C GLY A 86 -1.56 -14.09 -2.90
N ILE A 87 -1.93 -14.32 -4.15
CA ILE A 87 -0.97 -14.37 -5.27
C ILE A 87 -0.63 -12.93 -5.67
N GLU A 88 -1.63 -12.08 -5.88
CA GLU A 88 -1.47 -10.68 -6.31
C GLU A 88 -2.26 -9.75 -5.37
N PRO A 89 -1.89 -9.65 -4.08
CA PRO A 89 -2.60 -8.79 -3.16
C PRO A 89 -2.39 -7.31 -3.52
N THR A 90 -3.49 -6.56 -3.64
CA THR A 90 -3.46 -5.14 -4.00
C THR A 90 -4.06 -4.28 -2.89
N ILE A 91 -3.34 -3.21 -2.51
CA ILE A 91 -3.83 -2.20 -1.59
C ILE A 91 -3.88 -0.86 -2.34
N LEU A 92 -5.09 -0.36 -2.58
CA LEU A 92 -5.31 0.98 -3.12
C LEU A 92 -5.37 1.97 -1.97
N ALA A 93 -4.74 3.14 -2.11
CA ALA A 93 -4.09 3.80 -0.99
C ALA A 93 -4.96 4.63 -0.02
N PRO A 94 -4.63 4.61 1.29
CA PRO A 94 -5.28 5.46 2.28
C PRO A 94 -4.91 6.93 2.12
N VAL A 95 -5.84 7.81 2.51
CA VAL A 95 -5.60 9.25 2.61
C VAL A 95 -5.81 9.68 4.05
N GLY A 96 -4.78 10.25 4.67
CA GLY A 96 -4.84 10.71 6.05
C GLY A 96 -3.55 11.33 6.54
N SER A 97 -3.58 11.97 7.71
CA SER A 97 -2.37 12.54 8.31
C SER A 97 -1.29 11.47 8.52
N GLU A 98 -1.66 10.33 9.12
CA GLU A 98 -0.75 9.22 9.42
C GLU A 98 -1.35 7.91 8.90
N SER A 99 -1.00 7.53 7.68
CA SER A 99 -1.54 6.30 7.09
C SER A 99 -0.57 5.14 7.23
N THR A 100 -1.01 4.00 7.76
CA THR A 100 -0.19 2.80 7.90
C THR A 100 -0.70 1.64 7.05
N ILE A 101 0.17 1.11 6.21
CA ILE A 101 -0.07 -0.11 5.43
C ILE A 101 0.85 -1.22 5.93
N LEU A 102 0.29 -2.30 6.48
CA LEU A 102 1.08 -3.46 6.89
C LEU A 102 1.35 -4.40 5.71
N ALA A 103 2.51 -5.05 5.77
CA ALA A 103 3.15 -5.93 4.80
C ALA A 103 2.23 -6.94 4.07
N PRO A 104 1.69 -6.64 2.87
CA PRO A 104 1.01 -7.64 2.05
C PRO A 104 1.98 -8.78 1.68
N VAL A 105 1.47 -10.01 1.66
CA VAL A 105 2.25 -11.21 1.33
C VAL A 105 1.67 -11.87 0.10
N GLY A 106 2.49 -12.02 -0.94
CA GLY A 106 2.08 -12.75 -2.13
C GLY A 106 3.19 -13.02 -3.12
N ILE A 107 2.86 -13.37 -4.36
CA ILE A 107 3.85 -13.47 -5.44
C ILE A 107 4.13 -12.06 -5.97
N GLU A 108 3.10 -11.26 -6.22
CA GLU A 108 3.21 -9.90 -6.79
C GLU A 108 2.41 -8.90 -5.93
N PRO A 109 2.81 -8.67 -4.66
CA PRO A 109 2.08 -7.73 -3.81
C PRO A 109 2.26 -6.29 -4.31
N THR A 110 1.15 -5.57 -4.46
CA THR A 110 1.13 -4.20 -4.95
C THR A 110 0.52 -3.25 -3.91
N ILE A 111 1.25 -2.18 -3.60
CA ILE A 111 0.79 -1.10 -2.72
C ILE A 111 0.78 0.20 -3.53
N LEU A 112 -0.39 0.80 -3.68
CA LEU A 112 -0.50 2.12 -4.29
C LEU A 112 -0.38 3.23 -3.25
N ALA A 113 0.08 4.39 -3.73
CA ALA A 113 0.58 5.57 -3.03
C ALA A 113 -0.32 6.16 -1.91
N PRO A 114 -0.03 5.92 -0.62
CA PRO A 114 -0.70 6.64 0.46
C PRO A 114 -0.35 8.13 0.42
N VAL A 115 -1.32 8.98 0.76
CA VAL A 115 -1.18 10.44 0.76
C VAL A 115 -1.43 10.96 2.16
N GLY A 116 -0.45 11.66 2.73
CA GLY A 116 -0.52 12.11 4.11
C GLY A 116 0.57 13.06 4.57
N ILE A 117 0.67 13.27 5.88
CA ILE A 117 1.83 13.92 6.50
C ILE A 117 2.93 12.88 6.66
N GLU A 118 2.61 11.74 7.26
CA GLU A 118 3.57 10.67 7.59
C GLU A 118 3.05 9.30 7.10
N PRO A 119 2.90 9.11 5.77
CA PRO A 119 2.49 7.81 5.27
C PRO A 119 3.59 6.76 5.45
N THR A 120 3.24 5.63 6.07
CA THR A 120 4.15 4.52 6.35
C THR A 120 3.70 3.24 5.63
N ILE A 121 4.63 2.65 4.88
CA ILE A 121 4.45 1.37 4.20
C ILE A 121 5.43 0.36 4.79
N LEU A 122 4.91 -0.71 5.38
CA LEU A 122 5.75 -1.82 5.86
C LEU A 122 6.02 -2.83 4.75
N ALA A 123 7.20 -3.44 4.84
CA ALA A 123 7.81 -4.40 3.90
C ALA A 123 6.84 -5.40 3.26
N PRO A 124 6.36 -5.19 2.01
CA PRO A 124 5.68 -6.24 1.28
C PRO A 124 6.65 -7.39 0.99
N VAL A 125 6.14 -8.62 1.06
CA VAL A 125 6.94 -9.83 0.84
C VAL A 125 6.38 -10.59 -0.35
N GLY A 126 7.20 -10.79 -1.38
CA GLY A 126 6.82 -11.60 -2.52
C GLY A 126 7.95 -11.87 -3.49
N SER A 127 7.64 -12.43 -4.66
CA SER A 127 8.63 -12.53 -5.74
C SER A 127 8.89 -11.16 -6.34
N GLU A 128 7.81 -10.41 -6.61
CA GLU A 128 7.84 -9.13 -7.34
C GLU A 128 7.07 -8.03 -6.59
N PRO A 129 7.48 -7.66 -5.35
CA PRO A 129 6.78 -6.63 -4.59
C PRO A 129 6.93 -5.25 -5.22
N THR A 130 5.80 -4.56 -5.40
CA THR A 130 5.75 -3.21 -5.98
C THR A 130 5.14 -2.20 -5.01
N ILE A 131 5.85 -1.10 -4.78
CA ILE A 131 5.39 0.04 -3.98
C ILE A 131 5.39 1.29 -4.86
N LEU A 132 4.21 1.88 -5.08
CA LEU A 132 4.12 3.18 -5.74
C LEU A 132 4.27 4.33 -4.74
N ALA A 133 4.89 5.40 -5.23
CA ALA A 133 5.31 6.61 -4.54
C ALA A 133 4.33 7.17 -3.49
N PRO A 134 4.52 6.92 -2.18
CA PRO A 134 3.80 7.68 -1.15
C PRO A 134 4.16 9.16 -1.23
N VAL A 135 3.17 10.01 -0.93
CA VAL A 135 3.33 11.47 -0.96
C VAL A 135 3.03 12.02 0.42
N GLY A 136 3.98 12.73 1.02
CA GLY A 136 3.76 13.40 2.29
C GLY A 136 4.88 14.31 2.74
N ILE A 137 4.90 14.68 4.02
CA ILE A 137 6.03 15.41 4.62
C ILE A 137 7.17 14.43 4.87
N GLU A 138 6.89 13.31 5.54
CA GLU A 138 7.88 12.30 5.92
C GLU A 138 7.44 10.89 5.47
N PRO A 139 7.28 10.65 4.15
CA PRO A 139 6.87 9.34 3.68
C PRO A 139 7.94 8.29 3.97
N THR A 140 7.56 7.19 4.61
CA THR A 140 8.47 6.11 4.99
C THR A 140 8.10 4.80 4.31
N ILE A 141 9.09 4.19 3.63
CA ILE A 141 8.97 2.88 3.01
C ILE A 141 9.97 1.93 3.67
N LEU A 142 9.47 0.88 4.32
CA LEU A 142 10.32 -0.21 4.78
C LEU A 142 10.59 -1.21 3.64
N ALA A 143 11.78 -1.79 3.70
CA ALA A 143 12.37 -2.72 2.76
C ALA A 143 11.41 -3.80 2.22
N PRO A 144 10.95 -3.73 0.95
CA PRO A 144 10.33 -4.88 0.30
C PRO A 144 11.35 -6.03 0.20
N VAL A 145 10.85 -7.26 0.34
CA VAL A 145 11.66 -8.48 0.22
C VAL A 145 11.12 -9.30 -0.94
N GLY A 146 11.96 -9.52 -1.95
CA GLY A 146 11.60 -10.33 -3.10
C GLY A 146 12.71 -10.48 -4.12
N SER A 147 12.52 -11.36 -5.12
CA SER A 147 13.48 -11.52 -6.21
C SER A 147 13.68 -10.20 -6.95
N GLU A 148 12.59 -9.54 -7.34
CA GLU A 148 12.57 -8.29 -8.09
C GLU A 148 11.67 -7.29 -7.38
N SER A 149 12.23 -6.46 -6.50
CA SER A 149 11.44 -5.48 -5.76
C SER A 149 11.51 -4.11 -6.43
N THR A 150 10.37 -3.44 -6.59
CA THR A 150 10.32 -2.09 -7.17
C THR A 150 9.74 -1.10 -6.17
N ILE A 151 10.51 -0.04 -5.91
CA ILE A 151 10.05 1.13 -5.16
C ILE A 151 10.08 2.34 -6.09
N LEU A 152 8.91 2.92 -6.37
CA LEU A 152 8.85 4.21 -7.05
C LEU A 152 9.07 5.36 -6.07
N ALA A 153 9.67 6.43 -6.59
CA ALA A 153 10.12 7.62 -5.90
C ALA A 153 9.07 8.23 -4.92
N PRO A 154 9.19 8.04 -3.59
CA PRO A 154 8.38 8.79 -2.64
C PRO A 154 8.70 10.28 -2.74
N VAL A 155 7.69 11.11 -2.53
CA VAL A 155 7.81 12.57 -2.63
C VAL A 155 7.48 13.19 -1.28
N GLY A 156 8.40 13.98 -0.74
CA GLY A 156 8.15 14.71 0.50
C GLY A 156 9.22 15.68 0.92
N ILE A 157 9.18 16.14 2.17
CA ILE A 157 10.26 16.94 2.75
C ILE A 157 11.41 16.01 3.15
N GLU A 158 11.11 14.95 3.88
CA GLU A 158 12.06 13.94 4.38
C GLU A 158 11.62 12.52 3.95
N PRO A 159 11.59 12.21 2.64
CA PRO A 159 11.24 10.87 2.20
C PRO A 159 12.34 9.86 2.59
N ASN A 160 11.94 8.77 3.23
CA ASN A 160 12.84 7.76 3.74
C ASN A 160 12.55 6.38 3.13
N ILE A 161 13.56 5.77 2.51
CA ILE A 161 13.50 4.42 1.95
C ILE A 161 14.55 3.55 2.64
N LEU A 162 14.10 2.46 3.28
CA LEU A 162 15.01 1.43 3.77
C LEU A 162 15.34 0.39 2.70
N ALA A 163 16.49 -0.26 2.83
CA ALA A 163 17.07 -1.11 1.82
C ALA A 163 16.22 -2.33 1.50
N SER A 164 15.71 -2.38 0.27
CA SER A 164 15.11 -3.59 -0.28
C SER A 164 16.13 -4.72 -0.40
N VAL A 165 15.65 -5.95 -0.23
CA VAL A 165 16.48 -7.16 -0.28
C VAL A 165 15.97 -8.07 -1.38
N GLY A 166 16.84 -8.43 -2.33
CA GLY A 166 16.44 -9.23 -3.47
C GLY A 166 17.56 -9.69 -4.38
N ILE A 167 17.20 -10.21 -5.55
CA ILE A 167 18.15 -10.48 -6.64
C ILE A 167 18.38 -9.16 -7.39
N GLU A 168 17.31 -8.53 -7.85
CA GLU A 168 17.32 -7.29 -8.64
C GLU A 168 16.41 -6.22 -7.99
N PRO A 169 16.73 -5.75 -6.77
CA PRO A 169 15.99 -4.65 -6.16
C PRO A 169 16.23 -3.34 -6.93
N ASN A 170 15.14 -2.64 -7.27
CA ASN A 170 15.14 -1.38 -7.99
C ASN A 170 14.48 -0.27 -7.14
N ILE A 171 15.24 0.79 -6.86
CA ILE A 171 14.77 1.96 -6.13
C ILE A 171 14.92 3.19 -7.01
N LEU A 172 13.78 3.81 -7.36
CA LEU A 172 13.79 5.13 -7.99
C LEU A 172 14.03 6.23 -6.96
N ALA A 173 14.66 7.31 -7.42
CA ALA A 173 15.10 8.43 -6.61
C ALA A 173 13.94 9.11 -5.87
N PRO A 174 13.89 9.08 -4.52
CA PRO A 174 12.99 9.93 -3.77
C PRO A 174 13.27 11.40 -4.07
N VAL A 175 12.21 12.20 -4.02
CA VAL A 175 12.27 13.64 -4.27
C VAL A 175 11.91 14.38 -2.99
N GLY A 176 12.82 15.21 -2.49
CA GLY A 176 12.55 16.00 -1.30
C GLY A 176 13.61 17.00 -0.90
N ILE A 177 13.50 17.55 0.30
CA ILE A 177 14.51 18.45 0.87
C ILE A 177 15.68 17.60 1.40
N GLU A 178 15.35 16.62 2.24
CA GLU A 178 16.26 15.70 2.93
C GLU A 178 15.91 14.23 2.59
N PRO A 179 15.96 13.81 1.31
CA PRO A 179 15.69 12.43 0.95
C PRO A 179 16.78 11.49 1.48
N ASN A 180 16.36 10.42 2.16
CA ASN A 180 17.25 9.41 2.72
C ASN A 180 16.98 8.04 2.11
N ILE A 181 18.04 7.38 1.62
CA ILE A 181 17.98 6.01 1.12
C ILE A 181 19.07 5.16 1.77
N LEU A 182 18.63 4.10 2.45
CA LEU A 182 19.47 2.94 2.70
C LEU A 182 19.45 2.10 1.42
N ALA A 183 20.58 2.02 0.73
CA ALA A 183 20.59 1.42 -0.60
C ALA A 183 20.32 -0.09 -0.60
N PRO A 184 19.74 -0.60 -1.70
CA PRO A 184 19.30 -1.98 -1.79
C PRO A 184 20.45 -2.98 -1.67
N VAL A 185 20.09 -4.18 -1.21
CA VAL A 185 20.99 -5.33 -1.11
C VAL A 185 20.54 -6.41 -2.08
N GLY A 186 21.40 -6.80 -3.02
CA GLY A 186 21.06 -7.86 -3.96
C GLY A 186 22.19 -8.34 -4.86
N ILE A 187 21.87 -9.10 -5.89
CA ILE A 187 22.86 -9.51 -6.89
C ILE A 187 23.14 -8.34 -7.83
N GLU A 188 22.08 -7.75 -8.41
CA GLU A 188 22.15 -6.61 -9.34
C GLU A 188 21.27 -5.44 -8.84
N PRO A 189 21.57 -4.86 -7.67
CA PRO A 189 20.76 -3.78 -7.12
C PRO A 189 20.90 -2.52 -7.98
N THR A 190 19.77 -1.89 -8.31
CA THR A 190 19.72 -0.63 -9.04
C THR A 190 19.14 0.48 -8.17
N ILE A 191 19.84 1.61 -8.10
CA ILE A 191 19.38 2.81 -7.40
C ILE A 191 19.60 4.06 -8.22
N LEU A 192 18.56 4.88 -8.35
CA LEU A 192 18.67 6.22 -8.90
C LEU A 192 18.93 7.21 -7.76
N ALA A 193 19.91 8.09 -7.92
CA ALA A 193 20.32 9.03 -6.90
C ALA A 193 19.17 9.98 -6.51
N PRO A 194 18.93 10.19 -5.20
CA PRO A 194 17.88 11.07 -4.70
C PRO A 194 18.00 12.50 -5.27
N VAL A 195 16.85 13.15 -5.47
CA VAL A 195 16.80 14.55 -5.92
C VAL A 195 16.38 15.42 -4.73
N GLY A 196 17.32 16.22 -4.22
CA GLY A 196 17.07 17.11 -3.09
C GLY A 196 18.26 17.98 -2.71
N ASN A 197 18.05 18.87 -1.74
CA ASN A 197 19.09 19.79 -1.29
C ASN A 197 20.09 19.11 -0.34
N GLU A 198 19.63 18.14 0.46
CA GLU A 198 20.37 17.49 1.54
C GLU A 198 20.18 15.97 1.49
N SER A 199 20.42 15.39 0.32
CA SER A 199 20.17 13.98 0.08
C SER A 199 21.26 13.06 0.66
N THR A 200 20.84 11.95 1.30
CA THR A 200 21.75 10.91 1.78
C THR A 200 21.47 9.57 1.10
N ILE A 201 22.51 8.97 0.53
CA ILE A 201 22.49 7.62 -0.03
C ILE A 201 23.65 6.81 0.56
N LEU A 202 23.32 5.69 1.21
CA LEU A 202 24.35 4.68 1.51
C LEU A 202 24.65 3.88 0.24
N ALA A 203 25.85 3.34 0.08
CA ALA A 203 26.17 2.58 -1.13
C ALA A 203 25.37 1.25 -1.16
N PRO A 204 24.81 0.85 -2.32
CA PRO A 204 24.20 -0.46 -2.48
C PRO A 204 25.23 -1.57 -2.23
N ALA A 205 24.76 -2.69 -1.70
CA ALA A 205 25.59 -3.87 -1.49
C ALA A 205 25.14 -4.98 -2.44
N GLY A 206 26.01 -5.38 -3.36
CA GLY A 206 25.71 -6.44 -4.29
C GLY A 206 26.88 -6.89 -5.13
N ILE A 207 26.63 -7.87 -6.01
CA ILE A 207 27.66 -8.37 -6.94
C ILE A 207 27.90 -7.32 -8.03
N GLU A 208 26.82 -6.78 -8.61
CA GLU A 208 26.86 -5.79 -9.69
C GLU A 208 25.92 -4.61 -9.40
N PRO A 209 26.23 -3.77 -8.40
CA PRO A 209 25.41 -2.60 -8.09
C PRO A 209 25.47 -1.54 -9.19
N THR A 210 24.31 -1.03 -9.58
CA THR A 210 24.19 0.11 -10.50
C THR A 210 23.65 1.33 -9.75
N ILE A 211 24.40 2.44 -9.79
CA ILE A 211 23.98 3.74 -9.29
C ILE A 211 23.87 4.69 -10.49
N LEU A 212 22.69 5.25 -10.71
CA LEU A 212 22.38 6.23 -11.77
C LEU A 212 22.16 7.61 -11.18
#